data_AF-A0A2N0ZJ76-F1
#
_entry.id   AF-A0A2N0ZJ76-F1
#
_cell.length_a   1.000
_cell.length_b   1.000
_cell.length_c   1.000
_cell.angle_alpha   90.00
_cell.angle_beta   90.00
_cell.angle_gamma   90.00
#
_symmetry.space_group_name_H-M   'P 1'
#
loop_
_entity.id
_entity.type
_entity.pdbx_description
1 polymer ?
#
loop_
_entity_poly.entity_id
_entity_poly.type
_entity_poly.pdbx_seq_one_letter_code
_entity_poly.pdbx_strand_id
1 'polypeptide(L)'
;MLMNQSSTMKDPSPQIQYLNEQSEAMFNQTIRLIEKGQNLGQFKQENASEMAFYYFASLQGSAMIKLTMRKRYITPSLKIVTEFLIKDYHV
;
A
#
# COMPACT_ATOMS: atom_id res chain seq x y z
N MET A 1 9.66 -2.39 3.98
CA MET A 1 9.81 -3.09 5.28
C MET A 1 9.98 -2.03 6.36
N LEU A 2 8.94 -1.20 6.57
CA LEU A 2 9.08 -0.01 7.41
C LEU A 2 7.84 0.33 8.25
N MET A 3 6.62 -0.08 7.85
CA MET A 3 5.38 0.34 8.54
C MET A 3 4.97 -0.62 9.67
N ASN A 4 4.89 -1.90 9.36
CA ASN A 4 4.30 -2.89 10.28
C ASN A 4 5.29 -3.37 11.34
N GLN A 5 6.59 -3.33 11.05
CA GLN A 5 7.60 -3.79 12.00
C GLN A 5 7.92 -2.72 13.05
N SER A 6 7.98 -1.45 12.64
CA SER A 6 8.21 -0.31 13.53
C SER A 6 7.06 -0.10 14.52
N SER A 7 5.82 -0.33 14.09
CA SER A 7 4.63 -0.18 14.95
C SER A 7 4.51 -1.25 16.04
N THR A 8 5.19 -2.39 15.86
CA THR A 8 5.20 -3.49 16.84
C THR A 8 6.38 -3.45 17.83
N MET A 9 7.27 -2.46 17.70
CA MET A 9 8.43 -2.34 18.60
C MET A 9 8.01 -1.88 20.00
N LYS A 10 8.52 -2.56 21.03
CA LYS A 10 8.46 -2.07 22.41
C LYS A 10 9.52 -0.98 22.58
N ASP A 11 9.12 0.16 23.15
CA ASP A 11 9.96 1.34 23.40
C ASP A 11 10.68 1.90 22.14
N PRO A 12 9.91 2.35 21.13
CA PRO A 12 10.50 2.90 19.91
C PRO A 12 11.26 4.20 20.19
N SER A 13 12.46 4.32 19.62
CA SER A 13 13.20 5.59 19.59
C SER A 13 12.36 6.72 18.95
N PRO A 14 12.65 8.01 19.22
CA PRO A 14 11.92 9.13 18.64
C PRO A 14 11.86 9.10 17.10
N GLN A 15 12.92 8.62 16.44
CA GLN A 15 12.97 8.48 14.98
C GLN A 15 11.97 7.43 14.48
N ILE A 16 11.78 6.34 15.22
CA ILE A 16 10.83 5.29 14.90
C ILE A 16 9.39 5.77 15.16
N GLN A 17 9.17 6.56 16.21
CA GLN A 17 7.87 7.19 16.47
C GLN A 17 7.47 8.12 15.34
N TYR A 18 8.38 9.03 14.93
CA TYR A 18 8.16 9.91 13.79
C TYR A 18 7.86 9.13 12.50
N LEU A 19 8.59 8.04 12.24
CA LEU A 19 8.32 7.19 11.08
C LEU A 19 6.91 6.56 11.12
N ASN A 20 6.44 6.15 12.30
CA ASN A 20 5.09 5.61 12.47
C ASN A 20 4.02 6.67 12.19
N GLU A 21 4.21 7.91 12.64
CA GLU A 21 3.30 9.02 12.35
C GLU A 21 3.24 9.34 10.85
N GLN A 22 4.40 9.40 10.18
CA GLN A 22 4.43 9.63 8.72
C GLN A 22 3.78 8.49 7.94
N SER A 23 3.96 7.26 8.44
CA SER A 23 3.34 6.07 7.87
C SER A 23 1.82 6.10 7.96
N GLU A 24 1.29 6.48 9.12
CA GLU A 24 -0.16 6.66 9.33
C GLU A 24 -0.71 7.80 8.46
N ALA A 25 0.02 8.92 8.38
CA ALA A 25 -0.36 10.03 7.51
C ALA A 25 -0.44 9.60 6.03
N MET A 26 0.55 8.85 5.56
CA MET A 26 0.59 8.32 4.19
C MET A 26 -0.58 7.35 3.93
N PHE A 27 -0.90 6.49 4.89
CA PHE A 27 -2.05 5.59 4.81
C PHE A 27 -3.36 6.36 4.68
N ASN A 28 -3.60 7.33 5.57
CA ASN A 28 -4.79 8.16 5.57
C ASN A 28 -4.94 9.00 4.29
N GLN A 29 -3.84 9.52 3.74
CA GLN A 29 -3.88 10.22 2.45
C GLN A 29 -4.16 9.27 1.28
N THR A 30 -3.67 8.03 1.34
CA THR A 30 -3.96 7.02 0.32
C THR A 30 -5.45 6.67 0.28
N ILE A 31 -6.09 6.53 1.45
CA ILE A 31 -7.56 6.34 1.53
C ILE A 31 -8.29 7.48 0.81
N ARG A 32 -7.94 8.74 1.10
CA ARG A 32 -8.57 9.92 0.47
C ARG A 32 -8.38 9.95 -1.05
N LEU A 33 -7.24 9.48 -1.54
CA LEU A 33 -6.98 9.39 -2.98
C LEU A 33 -7.81 8.28 -3.63
N ILE A 34 -7.99 7.14 -2.95
CA ILE A 34 -8.86 6.06 -3.41
C ILE A 34 -10.31 6.54 -3.47
N GLU A 35 -10.82 7.17 -2.41
CA GLU A 35 -12.16 7.77 -2.36
C GLU A 35 -12.37 8.79 -3.48
N LYS A 36 -11.36 9.62 -3.76
CA LYS A 36 -11.40 10.57 -4.89
C LYS A 36 -11.51 9.83 -6.23
N GLY A 37 -10.71 8.80 -6.47
CA GLY A 37 -10.79 8.00 -7.69
C GLY A 37 -12.13 7.26 -7.83
N GLN A 38 -12.71 6.82 -6.71
CA GLN A 38 -14.05 6.25 -6.64
C GLN A 38 -15.10 7.29 -7.06
N ASN A 39 -15.07 8.49 -6.49
CA ASN A 39 -15.99 9.58 -6.84
C ASN A 39 -15.91 10.00 -8.31
N LEU A 40 -14.73 9.84 -8.93
CA LEU A 40 -14.51 10.09 -10.37
C LEU A 40 -14.91 8.90 -11.25
N GLY A 41 -15.37 7.78 -10.68
CA GLY A 41 -15.71 6.56 -11.42
C GLY A 41 -14.51 5.80 -11.99
N GLN A 42 -13.29 6.13 -11.56
CA GLN A 42 -12.04 5.52 -12.02
C GLN A 42 -11.71 4.23 -11.26
N PHE A 43 -12.07 4.16 -9.98
CA PHE A 43 -11.82 3.02 -9.11
C PHE A 43 -13.09 2.26 -8.73
N LYS A 44 -12.93 0.99 -8.34
CA LYS A 44 -14.00 0.12 -7.83
C LYS A 44 -14.64 0.71 -6.58
N GLN A 45 -15.96 0.59 -6.47
CA GLN A 45 -16.78 1.11 -5.35
C GLN A 45 -16.82 0.12 -4.18
N GLU A 46 -15.67 -0.08 -3.53
CA GLU A 46 -15.58 -0.90 -2.31
C GLU A 46 -14.94 -0.09 -1.16
N ASN A 47 -14.58 -0.77 -0.06
CA ASN A 47 -14.02 -0.10 1.10
C ASN A 47 -12.61 0.47 0.81
N ALA A 48 -12.49 1.80 0.81
CA ALA A 48 -11.23 2.48 0.50
C ALA A 48 -10.10 2.17 1.49
N SER A 49 -10.42 1.91 2.76
CA SER A 49 -9.45 1.54 3.80
C SER A 49 -8.89 0.14 3.54
N GLU A 50 -9.76 -0.83 3.23
CA GLU A 50 -9.36 -2.19 2.85
C GLU A 50 -8.47 -2.19 1.60
N MET A 51 -8.84 -1.40 0.59
CA MET A 51 -8.04 -1.19 -0.60
C MET A 51 -6.67 -0.58 -0.28
N ALA A 52 -6.60 0.44 0.60
CA ALA A 52 -5.33 1.01 1.04
C ALA A 52 -4.48 -0.02 1.79
N PHE A 53 -5.08 -0.85 2.65
CA PHE A 53 -4.36 -1.92 3.34
C PHE A 53 -3.76 -2.91 2.34
N TYR A 54 -4.55 -3.36 1.37
CA TYR A 54 -4.08 -4.28 0.34
C TYR A 54 -2.96 -3.68 -0.51
N TYR A 55 -3.06 -2.39 -0.87
CA TYR A 55 -2.01 -1.65 -1.58
C TYR A 55 -0.67 -1.71 -0.85
N PHE A 56 -0.65 -1.32 0.42
CA PHE A 56 0.58 -1.30 1.22
C PHE A 56 1.10 -2.71 1.53
N ALA A 57 0.22 -3.68 1.76
CA ALA A 57 0.61 -5.08 1.93
C ALA A 57 1.31 -5.62 0.68
N SER A 58 0.74 -5.37 -0.50
CA SER A 58 1.27 -5.79 -1.79
C SER A 58 2.64 -5.17 -2.07
N LEU A 59 2.81 -3.86 -1.83
CA LEU A 59 4.09 -3.17 -2.00
C LEU A 59 5.15 -3.66 -1.00
N GLN A 60 4.80 -3.80 0.28
CA GLN A 60 5.74 -4.23 1.31
C GLN A 60 6.17 -5.70 1.13
N GLY A 61 5.23 -6.58 0.81
CA GLY A 61 5.52 -7.98 0.47
C GLY A 61 6.39 -8.09 -0.78
N SER A 62 6.06 -7.34 -1.83
CA SER A 62 6.88 -7.27 -3.06
C SER A 62 8.30 -6.81 -2.80
N ALA A 63 8.47 -5.76 -1.97
CA ALA A 63 9.79 -5.27 -1.58
C ALA A 63 10.58 -6.33 -0.80
N MET A 64 9.94 -7.06 0.12
CA MET A 64 10.58 -8.14 0.87
C MET A 64 11.03 -9.27 -0.05
N ILE A 65 10.15 -9.73 -0.95
CA ILE A 65 10.48 -10.79 -1.92
C ILE A 65 11.62 -10.36 -2.84
N LYS A 66 11.64 -9.09 -3.28
CA LYS A 66 12.74 -8.53 -4.08
C LYS A 66 14.08 -8.63 -3.37
N LEU A 67 14.13 -8.27 -2.08
CA LEU A 67 15.35 -8.37 -1.28
C LEU A 67 15.83 -9.82 -1.14
N THR A 68 14.91 -10.76 -0.94
CA THR A 68 15.22 -12.20 -0.76
C THR A 68 15.64 -12.87 -2.07
N MET A 69 14.93 -12.62 -3.17
CA MET A 69 15.11 -13.32 -4.45
C MET A 69 16.16 -12.69 -5.37
N ARG A 70 16.56 -11.44 -5.09
CA ARG A 70 17.60 -10.68 -5.83
C ARG A 70 17.41 -10.77 -7.35
N LYS A 71 18.34 -11.43 -8.07
CA LYS A 71 18.35 -11.55 -9.54
C LYS A 71 17.18 -12.36 -10.11
N ARG A 72 16.49 -13.16 -9.29
CA ARG A 72 15.33 -13.96 -9.72
C ARG A 72 14.00 -13.22 -9.58
N TYR A 73 14.02 -12.03 -8.99
CA TYR A 73 12.80 -11.25 -8.81
C TYR A 73 12.37 -10.60 -10.13
N ILE A 74 11.11 -10.81 -10.49
CA ILE A 74 10.45 -10.11 -11.59
C ILE A 74 9.56 -9.05 -10.95
N THR A 75 9.82 -7.78 -11.24
CA THR A 75 8.97 -6.68 -10.75
C THR A 75 7.57 -6.80 -11.39
N PRO A 76 6.49 -6.87 -10.60
CA PRO A 76 5.13 -6.87 -11.13
C PRO A 76 4.86 -5.62 -11.98
N SER A 77 4.05 -5.77 -13.02
CA SER A 77 3.62 -4.63 -13.82
C SER A 77 2.66 -3.73 -13.03
N LEU A 78 2.52 -2.47 -13.45
CA LEU A 78 1.56 -1.54 -12.84
C LEU A 78 0.15 -2.15 -12.80
N LYS A 79 -0.27 -2.77 -13.92
CA LYS A 79 -1.57 -3.44 -14.02
C LYS A 79 -1.76 -4.46 -12.91
N ILE A 80 -0.81 -5.37 -12.70
CA ILE A 80 -0.90 -6.40 -11.65
C ILE A 80 -1.01 -5.76 -10.27
N VAL A 81 -0.23 -4.71 -9.99
CA VAL A 81 -0.20 -4.07 -8.67
C VAL A 81 -1.50 -3.31 -8.38
N THR A 82 -2.20 -2.79 -9.39
CA THR A 82 -3.38 -1.92 -9.20
C THR A 82 -4.70 -2.52 -9.66
N GLU A 83 -4.75 -3.78 -10.09
CA GLU A 83 -5.96 -4.42 -10.63
C GLU A 83 -7.13 -4.45 -9.64
N PHE A 84 -6.83 -4.51 -8.34
CA PHE A 84 -7.84 -4.42 -7.28
C PHE A 84 -8.46 -3.02 -7.15
N LEU A 85 -7.78 -1.95 -7.62
CA LEU A 85 -8.29 -0.58 -7.61
C LEU A 85 -9.13 -0.29 -8.85
N ILE A 86 -8.66 -0.73 -10.02
CA ILE A 86 -9.21 -0.30 -11.31
C ILE A 86 -10.56 -0.97 -11.54
N LYS A 87 -11.57 -0.18 -11.92
CA LYS A 87 -12.87 -0.70 -12.32
C LYS A 87 -12.71 -1.55 -13.59
N ASP A 88 -13.28 -2.75 -13.60
CA ASP A 88 -13.27 -3.59 -14.79
C ASP A 88 -14.07 -2.89 -15.89
N TYR A 89 -13.36 -2.42 -16.92
CA TYR A 89 -14.01 -1.99 -18.16
C TYR A 89 -14.38 -3.27 -18.90
N HIS A 90 -15.59 -3.77 -18.68
CA HIS A 90 -16.22 -4.63 -19.68
C HIS A 90 -16.44 -3.75 -20.92
N VAL A 91 -15.54 -3.89 -21.89
CA VAL A 91 -15.74 -3.44 -23.27
C VAL A 91 -16.49 -4.54 -24.00
#